data_AF-A0A0F5FG30-F1
#
_entry.id   AF-A0A0F5FG30-F1
#
_cell.length_a   1.000
_cell.length_b   1.000
_cell.length_c   1.000
_cell.angle_alpha   90.00
_cell.angle_beta   90.00
_cell.angle_gamma   90.00
#
_symmetry.space_group_name_H-M   'P 1'
#
loop_
_entity.id
_entity.type
_entity.pdbx_description
1 polymer ?
#
loop_
_entity_poly.entity_id
_entity_poly.type
_entity_poly.pdbx_seq_one_letter_code
_entity_poly.pdbx_strand_id
1 'polypeptide(L)'
;MKPEYAGREQTFAKHFILEKYLQSLAFKLLLGGYPTLTYVDGFSGPWEAKTDDYSDTSFMIAIRVLKDAQQQLRAQGKRKRIRCFFVEEKAGAYAELRAAVMQHHDPANDFYVHTFHGRLEDAVDEIMKVVGTSFALTFIDPTGWTGYEFDKIARIMQHQPGEVLLNYMFDFINRFTAWDDPKITASFDGILGKDWRSRLDCTLRRHEAVQALFAEAFRKAGMFSHVLSTPIAKLSDRQHFSIVYGTRSGEGLATYREVEFSAMRAHGMHRHEAKQALREAATGTLDMFAMAGFQSPLPIEAQVKGYRTEAREWLLDQLRTEGRAFPFSAVWQAMIETFMLRRTDARQVCAELAKEGLIANTWRVNGSRKSTPGDDDPIGLTPPPISPGSDSAAVPG
;
A
#
# COMPACT_ATOMS: atom_id res chain seq x y z
N MET A 1 -0.98 -18.76 -16.13
CA MET A 1 0.14 -18.30 -15.29
C MET A 1 1.41 -18.16 -16.13
N LYS A 2 2.21 -17.09 -15.97
CA LYS A 2 3.56 -17.07 -16.57
C LYS A 2 4.39 -18.20 -15.94
N PRO A 3 5.13 -19.02 -16.71
CA PRO A 3 5.83 -20.20 -16.19
C PRO A 3 6.80 -19.87 -15.04
N GLU A 4 7.41 -18.69 -15.10
CA GLU A 4 8.41 -18.19 -14.13
C GLU A 4 7.90 -18.08 -12.68
N TYR A 5 6.59 -17.95 -12.46
CA TYR A 5 5.99 -17.78 -11.13
C TYR A 5 5.41 -19.05 -10.50
N ALA A 6 5.47 -20.21 -11.17
CA ALA A 6 4.92 -21.45 -10.63
C ALA A 6 5.57 -21.80 -9.26
N GLY A 7 4.75 -21.94 -8.21
CA GLY A 7 5.20 -22.16 -6.82
C GLY A 7 5.75 -20.92 -6.11
N ARG A 8 5.63 -19.73 -6.73
CA ARG A 8 6.03 -18.40 -6.22
C ARG A 8 4.89 -17.40 -6.38
N GLU A 9 3.65 -17.83 -6.14
CA GLU A 9 2.45 -17.00 -6.29
C GLU A 9 2.50 -15.75 -5.39
N GLN A 10 3.13 -15.86 -4.23
CA GLN A 10 3.41 -14.75 -3.31
C GLN A 10 4.37 -13.70 -3.90
N THR A 11 5.40 -14.15 -4.62
CA THR A 11 6.37 -13.28 -5.29
C THR A 11 5.68 -12.57 -6.45
N PHE A 12 4.79 -13.27 -7.16
CA PHE A 12 3.93 -12.66 -8.17
C PHE A 12 3.08 -11.52 -7.59
N ALA A 13 2.41 -11.73 -6.46
CA ALA A 13 1.59 -10.67 -5.84
C ALA A 13 2.41 -9.42 -5.50
N LYS A 14 3.60 -9.60 -4.91
CA LYS A 14 4.55 -8.53 -4.62
C LYS A 14 4.99 -7.78 -5.88
N HIS A 15 5.44 -8.52 -6.90
CA HIS A 15 5.88 -7.93 -8.18
C HIS A 15 4.74 -7.25 -8.91
N PHE A 16 3.52 -7.79 -8.83
CA PHE A 16 2.33 -7.17 -9.40
C PHE A 16 1.98 -5.86 -8.69
N ILE A 17 2.00 -5.82 -7.35
CA ILE A 17 1.78 -4.58 -6.58
C ILE A 17 2.85 -3.56 -6.95
N LEU A 18 4.13 -3.94 -6.91
CA LEU A 18 5.23 -3.04 -7.27
C LEU A 18 5.08 -2.51 -8.71
N GLU A 19 4.86 -3.40 -9.68
CA GLU A 19 4.70 -3.05 -11.10
C GLU A 19 3.53 -2.10 -11.31
N LYS A 20 2.33 -2.45 -10.82
CA LYS A 20 1.13 -1.64 -10.99
C LYS A 20 1.18 -0.33 -10.22
N TYR A 21 1.78 -0.35 -9.03
CA TYR A 21 1.95 0.86 -8.24
C TYR A 21 2.92 1.81 -8.90
N LEU A 22 4.12 1.33 -9.25
CA LEU A 22 5.13 2.11 -9.92
C LEU A 22 4.61 2.64 -11.27
N GLN A 23 3.86 1.83 -12.03
CA GLN A 23 3.24 2.27 -13.27
C GLN A 23 2.26 3.42 -13.00
N SER A 24 1.29 3.23 -12.09
CA SER A 24 0.28 4.24 -11.77
C SER A 24 0.91 5.53 -11.23
N LEU A 25 1.89 5.38 -10.35
CA LEU A 25 2.64 6.48 -9.75
C LEU A 25 3.46 7.23 -10.80
N ALA A 26 4.24 6.53 -11.63
CA ALA A 26 5.06 7.13 -12.67
C ALA A 26 4.18 7.94 -13.63
N PHE A 27 3.05 7.39 -14.09
CA PHE A 27 2.12 8.15 -14.92
C PHE A 27 1.55 9.36 -14.18
N LYS A 28 1.01 9.19 -12.96
CA LYS A 28 0.39 10.30 -12.21
C LYS A 28 1.37 11.42 -11.87
N LEU A 29 2.56 11.09 -11.36
CA LEU A 29 3.55 12.09 -10.98
C LEU A 29 4.19 12.77 -12.18
N LEU A 30 4.57 12.00 -13.19
CA LEU A 30 5.24 12.57 -14.36
C LEU A 30 4.26 13.34 -15.24
N LEU A 31 2.98 12.94 -15.31
CA LEU A 31 1.92 13.76 -15.93
C LEU A 31 1.56 14.97 -15.06
N GLY A 32 1.53 14.80 -13.73
CA GLY A 32 1.16 15.80 -12.72
C GLY A 32 2.19 16.91 -12.47
N GLY A 33 3.22 17.01 -13.31
CA GLY A 33 4.12 18.16 -13.34
C GLY A 33 5.52 17.93 -12.77
N TYR A 34 5.78 16.82 -12.05
CA TYR A 34 7.13 16.56 -11.54
C TYR A 34 8.13 16.38 -12.69
N PRO A 35 9.25 17.13 -12.71
CA PRO A 35 10.25 17.03 -13.77
C PRO A 35 11.17 15.82 -13.59
N THR A 36 11.28 15.31 -12.36
CA THR A 36 12.18 14.21 -11.99
C THR A 36 11.51 13.26 -11.00
N LEU A 37 11.64 11.95 -11.28
CA LEU A 37 11.26 10.86 -10.39
C LEU A 37 12.51 10.05 -10.06
N THR A 38 12.72 9.77 -8.78
CA THR A 38 13.76 8.86 -8.30
C THR A 38 13.11 7.61 -7.70
N TYR A 39 13.47 6.44 -8.22
CA TYR A 39 13.12 5.15 -7.63
C TYR A 39 14.31 4.63 -6.85
N VAL A 40 14.08 4.24 -5.60
CA VAL A 40 15.10 3.66 -4.71
C VAL A 40 14.65 2.25 -4.35
N ASP A 41 15.51 1.26 -4.57
CA ASP A 41 15.30 -0.12 -4.12
C ASP A 41 16.40 -0.45 -3.10
N GLY A 42 16.00 -0.58 -1.84
CA GLY A 42 16.93 -0.75 -0.73
C GLY A 42 17.47 -2.16 -0.54
N PHE A 43 16.91 -3.16 -1.23
CA PHE A 43 17.25 -4.57 -1.08
C PHE A 43 17.09 -5.29 -2.42
N SER A 44 17.89 -4.90 -3.41
CA SER A 44 17.60 -5.22 -4.82
C SER A 44 17.80 -6.69 -5.19
N GLY A 45 18.67 -7.45 -4.52
CA GLY A 45 19.01 -8.80 -4.97
C GLY A 45 19.82 -8.81 -6.27
N PRO A 46 20.06 -9.98 -6.89
CA PRO A 46 18.99 -10.73 -7.58
C PRO A 46 18.59 -12.02 -6.84
N TRP A 47 17.73 -11.89 -5.84
CA TRP A 47 17.28 -13.03 -5.04
C TRP A 47 16.38 -13.96 -5.85
N GLU A 48 16.77 -15.23 -5.95
CA GLU A 48 15.94 -16.30 -6.55
C GLU A 48 15.46 -16.04 -7.99
N ALA A 49 16.20 -15.24 -8.78
CA ALA A 49 15.86 -15.01 -10.18
C ALA A 49 15.77 -16.35 -10.91
N LYS A 50 14.64 -16.59 -11.58
CA LYS A 50 14.40 -17.81 -12.37
C LYS A 50 14.56 -17.59 -13.87
N THR A 51 14.81 -16.36 -14.29
CA THR A 51 15.05 -16.00 -15.68
C THR A 51 16.45 -15.41 -15.84
N ASP A 52 17.10 -15.72 -16.95
CA ASP A 52 18.45 -15.24 -17.26
C ASP A 52 18.48 -13.71 -17.46
N ASP A 53 17.33 -13.10 -17.77
CA ASP A 53 17.15 -11.66 -17.96
C ASP A 53 16.72 -10.91 -16.70
N TYR A 54 16.57 -11.61 -15.57
CA TYR A 54 16.07 -11.05 -14.30
C TYR A 54 14.70 -10.38 -14.39
N SER A 55 13.89 -10.67 -15.41
CA SER A 55 12.56 -10.08 -15.59
C SER A 55 11.58 -10.41 -14.45
N ASP A 56 11.91 -11.39 -13.62
CA ASP A 56 11.22 -11.75 -12.39
C ASP A 56 11.83 -11.10 -11.13
N THR A 57 12.56 -9.98 -11.23
CA THR A 57 13.13 -9.24 -10.10
C THR A 57 12.56 -7.82 -9.96
N SER A 58 12.57 -7.26 -8.75
CA SER A 58 12.04 -5.91 -8.47
C SER A 58 12.76 -4.83 -9.29
N PHE A 59 14.09 -4.88 -9.38
CA PHE A 59 14.87 -3.86 -10.08
C PHE A 59 14.61 -3.85 -11.58
N MET A 60 14.50 -5.02 -12.22
CA MET A 60 14.29 -5.09 -13.67
C MET A 60 12.86 -4.71 -14.05
N ILE A 61 11.88 -5.11 -13.22
CA ILE A 61 10.50 -4.64 -13.33
C ILE A 61 10.46 -3.12 -13.23
N ALA A 62 11.15 -2.55 -12.24
CA ALA A 62 11.16 -1.10 -12.05
C ALA A 62 11.76 -0.35 -13.25
N ILE A 63 12.92 -0.81 -13.76
CA ILE A 63 13.56 -0.22 -14.94
C ILE A 63 12.61 -0.28 -16.15
N ARG A 64 12.00 -1.43 -16.42
CA ARG A 64 11.08 -1.60 -17.55
C ARG A 64 9.91 -0.63 -17.47
N VAL A 65 9.19 -0.61 -16.34
CA VAL A 65 8.02 0.25 -16.11
C VAL A 65 8.38 1.73 -16.27
N LEU A 66 9.53 2.14 -15.70
CA LEU A 66 9.97 3.53 -15.74
C LEU A 66 10.40 3.96 -17.14
N LYS A 67 11.09 3.09 -17.89
CA LYS A 67 11.45 3.35 -19.29
C LYS A 67 10.22 3.46 -20.18
N ASP A 68 9.26 2.56 -20.02
CA ASP A 68 8.00 2.59 -20.77
C ASP A 68 7.23 3.90 -20.50
N ALA A 69 7.13 4.30 -19.22
CA ALA A 69 6.49 5.57 -18.85
C ALA A 69 7.23 6.78 -19.45
N GLN A 70 8.57 6.80 -19.38
CA GLN A 70 9.39 7.86 -19.97
C GLN A 70 9.19 7.96 -21.49
N GLN A 71 9.19 6.82 -22.18
CA GLN A 71 9.01 6.75 -23.63
C GLN A 71 7.63 7.28 -24.04
N GLN A 72 6.57 6.86 -23.36
CA GLN A 72 5.21 7.32 -23.64
C GLN A 72 5.06 8.83 -23.42
N LEU A 73 5.68 9.38 -22.37
CA LEU A 73 5.67 10.82 -22.11
C LEU A 73 6.48 11.60 -23.12
N ARG A 74 7.62 11.05 -23.56
CA ARG A 74 8.43 11.64 -24.62
C ARG A 74 7.69 11.68 -25.95
N ALA A 75 6.92 10.64 -26.27
CA ALA A 75 6.06 10.62 -27.45
C ALA A 75 4.98 11.73 -27.40
N GLN A 76 4.62 12.20 -26.21
CA GLN A 76 3.73 13.35 -25.98
C GLN A 76 4.49 14.69 -25.89
N GLY A 77 5.78 14.73 -26.23
CA GLY A 77 6.63 15.92 -26.17
C GLY A 77 7.10 16.31 -24.76
N LYS A 78 6.86 15.47 -23.74
CA LYS A 78 7.26 15.72 -22.36
C LYS A 78 8.57 15.02 -22.04
N ARG A 79 9.65 15.77 -21.90
CA ARG A 79 10.96 15.24 -21.46
C ARG A 79 11.00 15.17 -19.94
N LYS A 80 11.17 13.98 -19.39
CA LYS A 80 11.19 13.72 -17.94
C LYS A 80 12.47 12.99 -17.56
N ARG A 81 13.03 13.36 -16.40
CA ARG A 81 14.22 12.71 -15.86
C ARG A 81 13.82 11.59 -14.91
N ILE A 82 14.47 10.44 -15.06
CA ILE A 82 14.28 9.30 -14.17
C ILE A 82 15.64 8.91 -13.59
N ARG A 83 15.66 8.63 -12.29
CA ARG A 83 16.81 8.09 -11.58
C ARG A 83 16.39 6.79 -10.90
N CYS A 84 17.22 5.77 -11.01
CA CYS A 84 17.09 4.55 -10.23
C CYS A 84 18.30 4.42 -9.32
N PHE A 85 18.09 3.99 -8.08
CA PHE A 85 19.15 3.73 -7.11
C PHE A 85 18.95 2.34 -6.50
N PHE A 86 19.90 1.44 -6.71
CA PHE A 86 19.82 0.05 -6.28
C PHE A 86 20.88 -0.25 -5.21
N VAL A 87 20.47 -0.84 -4.10
CA VAL A 87 21.35 -1.22 -2.99
C VAL A 87 21.40 -2.74 -2.86
N GLU A 88 22.60 -3.30 -2.77
CA GLU A 88 22.81 -4.72 -2.48
C GLU A 88 24.05 -4.91 -1.60
N GLU A 89 23.91 -5.73 -0.56
CA GLU A 89 24.94 -5.93 0.47
C GLU A 89 25.95 -7.01 0.05
N LYS A 90 25.49 -8.10 -0.57
CA LYS A 90 26.38 -9.24 -0.86
C LYS A 90 27.18 -8.97 -2.13
N ALA A 91 28.50 -9.01 -2.02
CA ALA A 91 29.42 -8.71 -3.13
C ALA A 91 29.13 -9.47 -4.43
N GLY A 92 28.82 -10.77 -4.36
CA GLY A 92 28.48 -11.58 -5.54
C GLY A 92 27.18 -11.12 -6.20
N ALA A 93 26.11 -11.00 -5.42
CA ALA A 93 24.81 -10.51 -5.88
C ALA A 93 24.91 -9.07 -6.43
N TYR A 94 25.68 -8.21 -5.78
CA TYR A 94 25.93 -6.85 -6.23
C TYR A 94 26.63 -6.81 -7.59
N ALA A 95 27.62 -7.68 -7.83
CA ALA A 95 28.31 -7.73 -9.12
C ALA A 95 27.34 -8.09 -10.26
N GLU A 96 26.45 -9.07 -10.03
CA GLU A 96 25.40 -9.46 -10.98
C GLU A 96 24.38 -8.34 -11.20
N LEU A 97 23.85 -7.77 -10.12
CA LEU A 97 22.93 -6.64 -10.14
C LEU A 97 23.50 -5.48 -10.96
N ARG A 98 24.72 -5.06 -10.63
CA ARG A 98 25.40 -3.95 -11.31
C ARG A 98 25.59 -4.25 -12.79
N ALA A 99 26.01 -5.46 -13.16
CA ALA A 99 26.19 -5.85 -14.55
C ALA A 99 24.87 -5.82 -15.34
N ALA A 100 23.74 -6.19 -14.71
CA ALA A 100 22.42 -6.15 -15.33
C ALA A 100 21.89 -4.71 -15.47
N VAL A 101 21.90 -3.91 -14.40
CA VAL A 101 21.22 -2.60 -14.39
C VAL A 101 22.01 -1.50 -15.09
N MET A 102 23.35 -1.56 -15.10
CA MET A 102 24.18 -0.51 -15.71
C MET A 102 24.04 -0.44 -17.23
N GLN A 103 23.62 -1.53 -17.89
CA GLN A 103 23.29 -1.54 -19.32
C GLN A 103 22.11 -0.62 -19.64
N HIS A 104 21.31 -0.27 -18.64
CA HIS A 104 20.16 0.60 -18.78
C HIS A 104 20.46 2.07 -18.44
N HIS A 105 21.68 2.38 -18.01
CA HIS A 105 22.12 3.74 -17.78
C HIS A 105 22.21 4.51 -19.11
N ASP A 106 21.38 5.54 -19.27
CA ASP A 106 21.26 6.29 -20.51
C ASP A 106 21.07 7.81 -20.24
N PRO A 107 22.16 8.52 -19.89
CA PRO A 107 22.13 9.96 -19.63
C PRO A 107 21.64 10.80 -20.82
N ALA A 108 21.88 10.35 -22.06
CA ALA A 108 21.45 11.05 -23.26
C ALA A 108 19.92 11.17 -23.32
N ASN A 109 19.23 10.21 -22.71
CA ASN A 109 17.77 10.17 -22.61
C ASN A 109 17.25 10.48 -21.19
N ASP A 110 18.07 11.13 -20.35
CA ASP A 110 17.75 11.49 -18.96
C ASP A 110 17.33 10.31 -18.07
N PHE A 111 17.89 9.12 -18.34
CA PHE A 111 17.67 7.92 -17.52
C PHE A 111 18.96 7.55 -16.80
N TYR A 112 18.99 7.71 -15.48
CA TYR A 112 20.18 7.52 -14.66
C TYR A 112 20.03 6.28 -13.78
N VAL A 113 21.09 5.47 -13.68
CA VAL A 113 21.13 4.29 -12.83
C VAL A 113 22.32 4.43 -11.90
N HIS A 114 22.06 4.32 -10.61
CA HIS A 114 23.03 4.36 -9.53
C HIS A 114 22.97 3.03 -8.78
N THR A 115 24.12 2.59 -8.29
CA THR A 115 24.25 1.33 -7.52
C THR A 115 25.12 1.59 -6.30
N PHE A 116 24.83 0.89 -5.21
CA PHE A 116 25.62 0.95 -3.97
C PHE A 116 25.84 -0.46 -3.41
N HIS A 117 27.10 -0.78 -3.14
CA HIS A 117 27.49 -2.05 -2.52
C HIS A 117 27.60 -1.86 -1.00
N GLY A 118 26.64 -2.42 -0.28
CA GLY A 118 26.58 -2.32 1.18
C GLY A 118 25.14 -2.38 1.67
N ARG A 119 24.95 -2.05 2.96
CA ARG A 119 23.62 -2.08 3.58
C ARG A 119 22.86 -0.79 3.27
N LEU A 120 21.53 -0.85 3.31
CA LEU A 120 20.68 0.33 3.10
C LEU A 120 21.02 1.47 4.07
N GLU A 121 21.30 1.16 5.33
CA GLU A 121 21.70 2.14 6.34
C GLU A 121 23.00 2.87 6.00
N ASP A 122 23.92 2.22 5.29
CA ASP A 122 25.19 2.81 4.85
C ASP A 122 25.01 3.63 3.56
N ALA A 123 23.93 3.39 2.80
CA ALA A 123 23.63 4.04 1.53
C ALA A 123 22.87 5.38 1.68
N VAL A 124 22.39 5.71 2.89
CA VAL A 124 21.50 6.86 3.14
C VAL A 124 22.07 8.16 2.55
N ASP A 125 23.35 8.47 2.80
CA ASP A 125 23.94 9.71 2.31
C ASP A 125 23.99 9.79 0.77
N GLU A 126 24.33 8.69 0.10
CA GLU A 126 24.38 8.63 -1.36
C GLU A 126 22.98 8.67 -1.98
N ILE A 127 22.01 7.98 -1.36
CA ILE A 127 20.60 8.03 -1.77
C ILE A 127 20.09 9.47 -1.69
N MET A 128 20.32 10.17 -0.57
CA MET A 128 19.84 11.54 -0.40
C MET A 128 20.49 12.53 -1.38
N LYS A 129 21.78 12.32 -1.75
CA LYS A 129 22.44 13.10 -2.81
C LYS A 129 21.78 12.89 -4.18
N VAL A 130 21.46 11.66 -4.54
CA VAL A 130 20.83 11.32 -5.83
C VAL A 130 19.37 11.77 -5.88
N VAL A 131 18.63 11.59 -4.80
CA VAL A 131 17.22 12.02 -4.69
C VAL A 131 17.12 13.54 -4.79
N GLY A 132 17.95 14.29 -4.05
CA GLY A 132 17.90 15.75 -4.02
C GLY A 132 16.49 16.27 -3.71
N THR A 133 15.92 17.09 -4.59
CA THR A 133 14.55 17.64 -4.46
C THR A 133 13.51 16.90 -5.29
N SER A 134 13.89 15.77 -5.91
CA SER A 134 12.96 15.00 -6.74
C SER A 134 11.93 14.26 -5.90
N PHE A 135 10.82 13.87 -6.53
CA PHE A 135 9.93 12.91 -5.90
C PHE A 135 10.67 11.57 -5.77
N ALA A 136 10.68 10.98 -4.57
CA ALA A 136 11.25 9.65 -4.35
C ALA A 136 10.17 8.60 -4.07
N LEU A 137 10.17 7.51 -4.83
CA LEU A 137 9.52 6.27 -4.43
C LEU A 137 10.58 5.32 -3.89
N THR A 138 10.50 4.97 -2.61
CA THR A 138 11.43 4.03 -1.97
C THR A 138 10.74 2.69 -1.73
N PHE A 139 11.33 1.63 -2.27
CA PHE A 139 10.95 0.25 -1.99
C PHE A 139 11.96 -0.39 -1.04
N ILE A 140 11.47 -0.89 0.10
CA ILE A 140 12.26 -1.49 1.17
C ILE A 140 11.78 -2.93 1.32
N ASP A 141 12.58 -3.87 0.82
CA ASP A 141 12.17 -5.27 0.69
C ASP A 141 13.19 -6.25 1.29
N PRO A 142 13.35 -6.22 2.62
CA PRO A 142 14.29 -7.07 3.32
C PRO A 142 13.87 -8.54 3.25
N THR A 143 14.85 -9.43 3.23
CA THR A 143 14.63 -10.87 3.46
C THR A 143 14.48 -11.20 4.96
N GLY A 144 14.79 -10.24 5.83
CA GLY A 144 14.81 -10.33 7.30
C GLY A 144 14.10 -9.15 7.98
N TRP A 145 14.32 -8.95 9.29
CA TRP A 145 13.79 -7.81 10.06
C TRP A 145 14.87 -6.79 10.50
N THR A 146 16.07 -6.91 9.93
CA THR A 146 17.26 -6.10 10.24
C THR A 146 17.79 -5.40 8.99
N GLY A 147 18.58 -4.34 9.15
CA GLY A 147 19.20 -3.59 8.04
C GLY A 147 18.31 -2.46 7.51
N TYR A 148 17.21 -2.16 8.21
CA TYR A 148 16.26 -1.10 7.88
C TYR A 148 15.66 -0.49 9.16
N GLU A 149 16.41 -0.49 10.25
CA GLU A 149 16.01 0.15 11.51
C GLU A 149 15.62 1.59 11.25
N PHE A 150 14.42 1.95 11.70
CA PHE A 150 13.74 3.17 11.29
C PHE A 150 14.55 4.43 11.61
N ASP A 151 15.26 4.46 12.74
CA ASP A 151 16.13 5.59 13.10
C ASP A 151 17.29 5.77 12.12
N LYS A 152 17.83 4.68 11.57
CA LYS A 152 18.95 4.73 10.62
C LYS A 152 18.51 5.18 9.23
N ILE A 153 17.31 4.78 8.80
CA ILE A 153 16.77 5.12 7.47
C ILE A 153 15.76 6.27 7.50
N ALA A 154 15.58 6.94 8.64
CA ALA A 154 14.59 7.99 8.85
C ALA A 154 14.66 9.09 7.78
N ARG A 155 15.87 9.49 7.36
CA ARG A 155 16.06 10.51 6.31
C ARG A 155 15.46 10.12 4.97
N ILE A 156 15.50 8.84 4.61
CA ILE A 156 14.87 8.32 3.40
C ILE A 156 13.35 8.33 3.57
N MET A 157 12.84 7.85 4.71
CA MET A 157 11.39 7.79 4.97
C MET A 157 10.74 9.17 5.10
N GLN A 158 11.49 10.14 5.63
CA GLN A 158 11.03 11.52 5.86
C GLN A 158 11.23 12.44 4.65
N HIS A 159 11.89 11.96 3.59
CA HIS A 159 12.11 12.73 2.36
C HIS A 159 10.80 13.25 1.79
N GLN A 160 10.81 14.51 1.34
CA GLN A 160 9.65 15.15 0.73
C GLN A 160 10.05 15.90 -0.55
N PRO A 161 9.31 15.71 -1.66
CA PRO A 161 8.15 14.82 -1.78
C PRO A 161 8.57 13.35 -1.94
N GLY A 162 7.83 12.42 -1.31
CA GLY A 162 8.15 11.00 -1.43
C GLY A 162 7.17 10.06 -0.74
N GLU A 163 7.28 8.79 -1.12
CA GLU A 163 6.47 7.67 -0.65
C GLU A 163 7.34 6.45 -0.41
N VAL A 164 6.90 5.59 0.52
CA VAL A 164 7.64 4.38 0.89
C VAL A 164 6.73 3.17 0.84
N LEU A 165 7.19 2.11 0.17
CA LEU A 165 6.62 0.77 0.27
C LEU A 165 7.63 -0.11 1.01
N LEU A 166 7.21 -0.73 2.10
CA LEU A 166 8.03 -1.62 2.91
C LEU A 166 7.37 -2.99 2.98
N ASN A 167 8.09 -4.02 2.52
CA ASN A 167 7.68 -5.41 2.72
C ASN A 167 8.20 -5.92 4.07
N TYR A 168 7.35 -6.54 4.88
CA TYR A 168 7.80 -7.28 6.07
C TYR A 168 7.12 -8.64 6.15
N MET A 169 7.90 -9.67 6.45
CA MET A 169 7.42 -11.05 6.45
C MET A 169 6.57 -11.36 7.69
N PHE A 170 5.45 -12.04 7.49
CA PHE A 170 4.56 -12.48 8.57
C PHE A 170 5.18 -13.64 9.36
N ASP A 171 6.08 -14.42 8.74
CA ASP A 171 6.85 -15.44 9.46
C ASP A 171 7.74 -14.80 10.55
N PHE A 172 8.03 -13.49 10.50
CA PHE A 172 8.58 -12.76 11.63
C PHE A 172 7.59 -12.72 12.78
N ILE A 173 6.34 -12.29 12.53
CA ILE A 173 5.20 -12.29 13.50
C ILE A 173 5.03 -13.67 14.16
N ASN A 174 5.10 -14.75 13.38
CA ASN A 174 5.03 -16.12 13.90
C ASN A 174 6.26 -16.53 14.75
N ARG A 175 7.43 -15.89 14.57
CA ARG A 175 8.58 -16.08 15.47
C ARG A 175 8.46 -15.25 16.75
N PHE A 176 7.67 -14.17 16.78
CA PHE A 176 7.35 -13.47 18.05
C PHE A 176 6.48 -14.29 19.00
N THR A 177 5.84 -15.37 18.54
CA THR A 177 5.07 -16.30 19.39
C THR A 177 5.96 -17.39 20.00
N ALA A 178 7.18 -17.56 19.51
CA ALA A 178 8.15 -18.54 20.00
C ALA A 178 9.34 -17.83 20.67
N TRP A 179 9.21 -17.63 21.99
CA TRP A 179 10.28 -17.50 23.02
C TRP A 179 10.58 -16.12 23.61
N ASP A 180 10.75 -16.13 24.94
CA ASP A 180 11.22 -15.06 25.84
C ASP A 180 12.71 -14.72 25.67
N ASP A 181 13.30 -14.93 24.48
CA ASP A 181 14.72 -14.64 24.25
C ASP A 181 14.94 -13.11 24.24
N PRO A 182 15.71 -12.55 25.19
CA PRO A 182 16.00 -11.12 25.23
C PRO A 182 16.71 -10.61 23.97
N LYS A 183 17.50 -11.45 23.28
CA LYS A 183 18.21 -11.08 22.05
C LYS A 183 17.25 -10.90 20.87
N ILE A 184 16.30 -11.83 20.70
CA ILE A 184 15.27 -11.72 19.66
C ILE A 184 14.40 -10.50 19.93
N THR A 185 14.05 -10.26 21.19
CA THR A 185 13.31 -9.05 21.63
C THR A 185 13.98 -7.77 21.16
N ALA A 186 15.25 -7.62 21.53
CA ALA A 186 16.03 -6.41 21.26
C ALA A 186 16.25 -6.21 19.75
N SER A 187 16.31 -7.31 18.97
CA SER A 187 16.45 -7.22 17.52
C SER A 187 15.26 -6.55 16.81
N PHE A 188 14.10 -6.46 17.46
CA PHE A 188 12.92 -5.78 16.92
C PHE A 188 12.80 -4.31 17.35
N ASP A 189 13.62 -3.85 18.31
CA ASP A 189 13.53 -2.48 18.83
C ASP A 189 13.73 -1.43 17.73
N GLY A 190 14.57 -1.73 16.73
CA GLY A 190 14.83 -0.82 15.61
C GLY A 190 13.64 -0.57 14.69
N ILE A 191 12.60 -1.43 14.71
CA ILE A 191 11.43 -1.32 13.82
C ILE A 191 10.10 -1.26 14.57
N LEU A 192 10.04 -1.71 15.82
CA LEU A 192 8.87 -1.57 16.69
C LEU A 192 9.05 -0.48 17.75
N GLY A 193 10.26 0.01 17.96
CA GLY A 193 10.66 0.89 19.06
C GLY A 193 10.98 0.12 20.35
N LYS A 194 11.69 0.75 21.28
CA LYS A 194 11.99 0.18 22.60
C LYS A 194 10.71 -0.17 23.37
N ASP A 195 10.81 -1.17 24.25
CA ASP A 195 9.72 -1.62 25.12
C ASP A 195 8.41 -1.95 24.37
N TRP A 196 8.51 -2.36 23.10
CA TRP A 196 7.34 -2.60 22.24
C TRP A 196 6.35 -3.61 22.83
N ARG A 197 6.83 -4.54 23.65
CA ARG A 197 5.99 -5.54 24.33
C ARG A 197 4.96 -4.96 25.27
N SER A 198 5.34 -3.96 26.07
CA SER A 198 4.40 -3.32 27.02
C SER A 198 3.40 -2.42 26.31
N ARG A 199 3.68 -2.05 25.05
CA ARG A 199 2.84 -1.21 24.21
C ARG A 199 1.87 -2.00 23.32
N LEU A 200 1.89 -3.34 23.39
CA LEU A 200 0.93 -4.16 22.66
C LEU A 200 -0.46 -4.01 23.26
N ASP A 201 -1.45 -3.84 22.39
CA ASP A 201 -2.86 -3.88 22.77
C ASP A 201 -3.24 -5.31 23.19
N CYS A 202 -3.64 -5.48 24.45
CA CYS A 202 -4.02 -6.77 25.02
C CYS A 202 -5.42 -7.23 24.62
N THR A 203 -6.24 -6.35 24.01
CA THR A 203 -7.59 -6.68 23.54
C THR A 203 -7.57 -7.34 22.16
N LEU A 204 -6.51 -7.12 21.39
CA LEU A 204 -6.32 -7.68 20.06
C LEU A 204 -5.60 -9.03 20.11
N ARG A 205 -5.74 -9.84 19.04
CA ARG A 205 -4.87 -11.01 18.89
C ARG A 205 -3.45 -10.51 18.74
N ARG A 206 -2.48 -11.21 19.35
CA ARG A 206 -1.07 -10.78 19.40
C ARG A 206 -0.50 -10.36 18.03
N HIS A 207 -0.83 -11.08 16.96
CA HIS A 207 -0.36 -10.73 15.61
C HIS A 207 -0.95 -9.40 15.12
N GLU A 208 -2.22 -9.13 15.37
CA GLU A 208 -2.88 -7.85 15.04
C GLU A 208 -2.28 -6.71 15.85
N ALA A 209 -2.04 -6.92 17.15
CA ALA A 209 -1.39 -5.95 18.01
C ALA A 209 0.02 -5.56 17.52
N VAL A 210 0.82 -6.54 17.08
CA VAL A 210 2.15 -6.30 16.51
C VAL A 210 2.06 -5.56 15.16
N GLN A 211 1.11 -5.93 14.29
CA GLN A 211 0.91 -5.23 13.01
C GLN A 211 0.49 -3.77 13.23
N ALA A 212 -0.44 -3.52 14.15
CA ALA A 212 -0.85 -2.18 14.52
C ALA A 212 0.32 -1.37 15.08
N LEU A 213 1.13 -1.97 15.97
CA LEU A 213 2.30 -1.32 16.54
C LEU A 213 3.38 -1.01 15.49
N PHE A 214 3.62 -1.94 14.55
CA PHE A 214 4.55 -1.74 13.44
C PHE A 214 4.09 -0.60 12.53
N ALA A 215 2.81 -0.60 12.13
CA ALA A 215 2.25 0.46 11.29
C ALA A 215 2.36 1.84 11.96
N GLU A 216 2.13 1.89 13.28
CA GLU A 216 2.26 3.12 14.06
C GLU A 216 3.72 3.57 14.22
N ALA A 217 4.65 2.65 14.46
CA ALA A 217 6.08 2.94 14.50
C ALA A 217 6.57 3.46 13.13
N PHE A 218 6.12 2.83 12.05
CA PHE A 218 6.42 3.24 10.67
C PHE A 218 5.84 4.61 10.34
N ARG A 219 4.58 4.89 10.72
CA ARG A 219 3.93 6.20 10.59
C ARG A 219 4.75 7.28 11.27
N LYS A 220 5.14 7.06 12.53
CA LYS A 220 5.91 8.02 13.34
C LYS A 220 7.30 8.26 12.76
N ALA A 221 8.06 7.21 12.49
CA ALA A 221 9.42 7.34 11.99
C ALA A 221 9.47 8.02 10.62
N GLY A 222 8.52 7.71 9.75
CA GLY A 222 8.42 8.29 8.43
C GLY A 222 7.66 9.59 8.36
N MET A 223 7.06 10.07 9.47
CA MET A 223 6.16 11.25 9.49
C MET A 223 5.10 11.23 8.37
N PHE A 224 4.48 10.07 8.17
CA PHE A 224 3.45 9.88 7.15
C PHE A 224 2.08 10.33 7.65
N SER A 225 1.31 11.00 6.78
CA SER A 225 -0.08 11.34 7.08
C SER A 225 -0.99 10.12 6.97
N HIS A 226 -0.66 9.20 6.06
CA HIS A 226 -1.42 7.98 5.80
C HIS A 226 -0.51 6.77 5.79
N VAL A 227 -0.95 5.70 6.45
CA VAL A 227 -0.28 4.40 6.42
C VAL A 227 -1.29 3.28 6.15
N LEU A 228 -1.00 2.46 5.15
CA LEU A 228 -1.76 1.27 4.82
C LEU A 228 -0.93 0.02 5.03
N SER A 229 -1.57 -1.08 5.41
CA SER A 229 -0.92 -2.41 5.50
C SER A 229 -1.75 -3.43 4.74
N THR A 230 -1.18 -3.97 3.66
CA THR A 230 -1.82 -4.95 2.79
C THR A 230 -1.28 -6.35 3.09
N PRO A 231 -2.07 -7.25 3.72
CA PRO A 231 -1.64 -8.62 3.98
C PRO A 231 -1.71 -9.48 2.72
N ILE A 232 -0.63 -10.20 2.40
CA ILE A 232 -0.55 -11.13 1.27
C ILE A 232 -0.47 -12.57 1.78
N ALA A 233 -1.41 -13.41 1.34
CA ALA A 233 -1.53 -14.81 1.77
C ALA A 233 -0.81 -15.79 0.84
N LYS A 234 -0.28 -16.89 1.40
CA LYS A 234 0.18 -18.10 0.69
C LYS A 234 -1.02 -18.86 0.10
N LEU A 235 -0.76 -19.90 -0.71
CA LEU A 235 -1.79 -20.84 -1.17
C LEU A 235 -2.50 -21.56 -0.01
N SER A 236 -1.82 -21.77 1.12
CA SER A 236 -2.38 -22.36 2.34
C SER A 236 -3.30 -21.43 3.13
N ASP A 237 -3.66 -20.27 2.57
CA ASP A 237 -4.47 -19.21 3.20
C ASP A 237 -3.86 -18.60 4.48
N ARG A 238 -2.62 -18.96 4.83
CA ARG A 238 -1.83 -18.28 5.86
C ARG A 238 -1.18 -17.03 5.29
N GLN A 239 -1.18 -15.95 6.07
CA GLN A 239 -0.45 -14.74 5.69
C GLN A 239 1.05 -15.03 5.54
N HIS A 240 1.64 -14.56 4.45
CA HIS A 240 3.07 -14.72 4.17
C HIS A 240 3.88 -13.49 4.56
N PHE A 241 3.44 -12.33 4.09
CA PHE A 241 4.04 -11.02 4.33
C PHE A 241 2.97 -9.94 4.24
N SER A 242 3.33 -8.73 4.61
CA SER A 242 2.53 -7.53 4.41
C SER A 242 3.37 -6.47 3.72
N ILE A 243 2.72 -5.72 2.84
CA ILE A 243 3.30 -4.49 2.30
C ILE A 243 2.70 -3.33 3.10
N VAL A 244 3.56 -2.59 3.81
CA VAL A 244 3.19 -1.30 4.42
C VAL A 244 3.50 -0.20 3.44
N TYR A 245 2.55 0.69 3.26
CA TYR A 245 2.66 1.84 2.39
C TYR A 245 2.51 3.12 3.22
N GLY A 246 3.45 4.06 3.05
CA GLY A 246 3.46 5.35 3.71
C GLY A 246 3.43 6.49 2.71
N THR A 247 2.49 7.43 2.89
CA THR A 247 2.39 8.64 2.07
C THR A 247 1.91 9.84 2.90
N ARG A 248 2.17 11.03 2.36
CA ARG A 248 1.64 12.31 2.87
C ARG A 248 0.54 12.87 1.97
N SER A 249 0.28 12.22 0.84
CA SER A 249 -0.64 12.69 -0.19
C SER A 249 -1.92 11.86 -0.17
N GLY A 250 -3.08 12.53 -0.04
CA GLY A 250 -4.37 11.87 -0.22
C GLY A 250 -4.51 11.25 -1.62
N GLU A 251 -4.00 11.90 -2.66
CA GLU A 251 -4.00 11.34 -4.02
C GLU A 251 -3.08 10.11 -4.13
N GLY A 252 -1.97 10.09 -3.39
CA GLY A 252 -1.13 8.91 -3.22
C GLY A 252 -1.89 7.75 -2.57
N LEU A 253 -2.61 8.03 -1.48
CA LEU A 253 -3.47 7.07 -0.78
C LEU A 253 -4.55 6.48 -1.71
N ALA A 254 -5.27 7.34 -2.42
CA ALA A 254 -6.30 6.92 -3.37
C ALA A 254 -5.71 6.07 -4.51
N THR A 255 -4.52 6.42 -5.00
CA THR A 255 -3.80 5.65 -6.03
C THR A 255 -3.44 4.26 -5.52
N TYR A 256 -2.90 4.17 -4.31
CA TYR A 256 -2.51 2.90 -3.74
C TYR A 256 -3.71 1.97 -3.55
N ARG A 257 -4.86 2.46 -3.05
CA ARG A 257 -6.07 1.64 -2.88
C ARG A 257 -6.61 1.05 -4.19
N GLU A 258 -6.51 1.78 -5.31
CA GLU A 258 -6.88 1.25 -6.63
C GLU A 258 -5.96 0.10 -7.07
N VAL A 259 -4.65 0.27 -6.85
CA VAL A 259 -3.64 -0.75 -7.16
C VAL A 259 -3.78 -1.96 -6.25
N GLU A 260 -3.98 -1.73 -4.96
CA GLU A 260 -4.18 -2.77 -3.94
C GLU A 260 -5.41 -3.62 -4.28
N PHE A 261 -6.54 -3.00 -4.60
CA PHE A 261 -7.74 -3.72 -5.03
C PHE A 261 -7.47 -4.58 -6.27
N SER A 262 -6.81 -4.01 -7.29
CA SER A 262 -6.48 -4.72 -8.53
C SER A 262 -5.53 -5.90 -8.28
N ALA A 263 -4.55 -5.72 -7.40
CA ALA A 263 -3.58 -6.74 -7.03
C ALA A 263 -4.22 -7.87 -6.23
N MET A 264 -5.06 -7.56 -5.24
CA MET A 264 -5.76 -8.57 -4.46
C MET A 264 -6.75 -9.36 -5.30
N ARG A 265 -7.39 -8.71 -6.29
CA ARG A 265 -8.23 -9.38 -7.28
C ARG A 265 -7.42 -10.40 -8.10
N ALA A 266 -6.32 -9.96 -8.71
CA ALA A 266 -5.46 -10.80 -9.53
C ALA A 266 -4.86 -11.96 -8.71
N HIS A 267 -4.38 -11.67 -7.50
CA HIS A 267 -3.85 -12.67 -6.57
C HIS A 267 -4.91 -13.71 -6.19
N GLY A 268 -6.13 -13.26 -5.85
CA GLY A 268 -7.25 -14.14 -5.56
C GLY A 268 -7.56 -15.12 -6.70
N MET A 269 -7.60 -14.62 -7.94
CA MET A 269 -7.82 -15.45 -9.13
C MET A 269 -6.69 -16.46 -9.33
N HIS A 270 -5.43 -16.05 -9.27
CA HIS A 270 -4.30 -16.96 -9.47
C HIS A 270 -4.21 -18.04 -8.39
N ARG A 271 -4.51 -17.72 -7.13
CA ARG A 271 -4.57 -18.74 -6.08
C ARG A 271 -5.70 -19.73 -6.31
N HIS A 272 -6.82 -19.27 -6.86
CA HIS A 272 -7.93 -20.15 -7.23
C HIS A 272 -7.52 -21.13 -8.33
N GLU A 273 -6.92 -20.62 -9.41
CA GLU A 273 -6.38 -21.43 -10.52
C GLU A 273 -5.33 -22.44 -10.04
N ALA A 274 -4.36 -22.01 -9.22
CA ALA A 274 -3.32 -22.90 -8.67
C ALA A 274 -3.91 -24.00 -7.77
N LYS A 275 -4.90 -23.67 -6.94
CA LYS A 275 -5.63 -24.67 -6.13
C LYS A 275 -6.41 -25.66 -7.00
N GLN A 276 -7.00 -25.19 -8.12
CA GLN A 276 -7.67 -26.08 -9.08
C GLN A 276 -6.68 -27.02 -9.77
N ALA A 277 -5.56 -26.51 -10.27
CA ALA A 277 -4.52 -27.33 -10.88
C ALA A 277 -3.95 -28.39 -9.92
N LEU A 278 -3.76 -28.03 -8.64
CA LEU A 278 -3.37 -28.98 -7.59
C LEU A 278 -4.46 -30.05 -7.34
N ARG A 279 -5.75 -29.67 -7.39
CA ARG A 279 -6.87 -30.62 -7.28
C ARG A 279 -6.89 -31.59 -8.45
N GLU A 280 -6.75 -31.10 -9.66
CA GLU A 280 -6.75 -31.90 -10.89
C GLU A 280 -5.57 -32.87 -10.94
N ALA A 281 -4.38 -32.43 -10.48
CA ALA A 281 -3.22 -33.31 -10.31
C ALA A 281 -3.42 -34.36 -9.20
N ALA A 282 -4.10 -33.98 -8.11
CA ALA A 282 -4.40 -34.88 -7.00
C ALA A 282 -5.49 -35.91 -7.33
N THR A 283 -6.44 -35.60 -8.24
CA THR A 283 -7.51 -36.53 -8.64
C THR A 283 -7.03 -37.81 -9.37
N GLY A 284 -5.72 -37.97 -9.59
CA GLY A 284 -5.10 -39.26 -9.97
C GLY A 284 -4.79 -40.21 -8.79
N THR A 285 -4.88 -39.75 -7.53
CA THR A 285 -4.65 -40.57 -6.32
C THR A 285 -5.68 -40.24 -5.24
N LEU A 286 -6.34 -41.25 -4.67
CA LEU A 286 -7.44 -41.14 -3.68
C LEU A 286 -7.06 -40.38 -2.40
N ASP A 287 -7.13 -39.05 -2.38
CA ASP A 287 -7.18 -38.29 -1.12
C ASP A 287 -8.21 -37.15 -1.17
N MET A 288 -9.48 -37.56 -1.19
CA MET A 288 -10.64 -36.67 -1.10
C MET A 288 -10.83 -36.05 0.30
N PHE A 289 -10.16 -36.57 1.34
CA PHE A 289 -10.38 -36.20 2.74
C PHE A 289 -9.45 -35.08 3.25
N ALA A 290 -8.27 -34.90 2.67
CA ALA A 290 -7.39 -33.76 2.98
C ALA A 290 -7.94 -32.39 2.49
N MET A 291 -8.99 -32.38 1.67
CA MET A 291 -9.46 -31.20 0.93
C MET A 291 -10.66 -30.47 1.53
N ALA A 292 -11.35 -31.04 2.52
CA ALA A 292 -12.57 -30.48 3.10
C ALA A 292 -12.36 -29.21 3.96
N GLY A 293 -11.10 -28.89 4.31
CA GLY A 293 -10.76 -27.72 5.13
C GLY A 293 -10.41 -26.43 4.37
N PHE A 294 -10.28 -26.48 3.04
CA PHE A 294 -9.85 -25.32 2.25
C PHE A 294 -11.05 -24.50 1.75
N GLN A 295 -11.68 -23.73 2.63
CA GLN A 295 -12.53 -22.62 2.19
C GLN A 295 -11.63 -21.55 1.56
N SER A 296 -11.73 -21.37 0.24
CA SER A 296 -11.09 -20.22 -0.41
C SER A 296 -11.72 -18.94 0.16
N PRO A 297 -10.92 -17.93 0.53
CA PRO A 297 -11.45 -16.67 0.98
C PRO A 297 -12.36 -16.06 -0.09
N LEU A 298 -13.35 -15.31 0.36
CA LEU A 298 -14.32 -14.66 -0.51
C LEU A 298 -13.60 -13.81 -1.57
N PRO A 299 -14.14 -13.74 -2.80
CA PRO A 299 -13.66 -12.79 -3.80
C PRO A 299 -13.55 -11.38 -3.23
N ILE A 300 -12.57 -10.61 -3.68
CA ILE A 300 -12.31 -9.26 -3.16
C ILE A 300 -13.55 -8.36 -3.26
N GLU A 301 -14.41 -8.57 -4.27
CA GLU A 301 -15.66 -7.84 -4.46
C GLU A 301 -16.67 -8.10 -3.32
N ALA A 302 -16.73 -9.32 -2.81
CA ALA A 302 -17.58 -9.65 -1.68
C ALA A 302 -17.04 -9.06 -0.38
N GLN A 303 -15.71 -9.01 -0.22
CA GLN A 303 -15.07 -8.33 0.91
C GLN A 303 -15.34 -6.81 0.90
N VAL A 304 -15.21 -6.17 -0.27
CA VAL A 304 -15.54 -4.74 -0.44
C VAL A 304 -16.99 -4.45 -0.06
N LYS A 305 -17.94 -5.35 -0.34
CA LYS A 305 -19.33 -5.19 0.11
C LYS A 305 -19.45 -5.19 1.64
N GLY A 306 -18.73 -6.08 2.33
CA GLY A 306 -18.66 -6.10 3.79
C GLY A 306 -18.07 -4.80 4.35
N TYR A 307 -16.91 -4.39 3.84
CA TYR A 307 -16.26 -3.14 4.22
C TYR A 307 -17.12 -1.90 3.98
N ARG A 308 -17.95 -1.88 2.93
CA ARG A 308 -18.89 -0.78 2.70
C ARG A 308 -19.99 -0.71 3.76
N THR A 309 -20.47 -1.85 4.24
CA THR A 309 -21.45 -1.89 5.34
C THR A 309 -20.81 -1.36 6.63
N GLU A 310 -19.63 -1.85 6.98
CA GLU A 310 -18.88 -1.38 8.16
C GLU A 310 -18.54 0.12 8.06
N ALA A 311 -18.11 0.59 6.89
CA ALA A 311 -17.78 2.00 6.65
C ALA A 311 -18.99 2.94 6.81
N ARG A 312 -20.21 2.45 6.52
CA ARG A 312 -21.44 3.22 6.75
C ARG A 312 -21.68 3.42 8.24
N GLU A 313 -21.60 2.35 9.02
CA GLU A 313 -21.78 2.41 10.48
C GLU A 313 -20.71 3.28 11.13
N TRP A 314 -19.45 3.07 10.73
CA TRP A 314 -18.31 3.88 11.16
C TRP A 314 -18.50 5.37 10.85
N LEU A 315 -18.91 5.74 9.62
CA LEU A 315 -19.10 7.15 9.27
C LEU A 315 -20.18 7.81 10.12
N LEU A 316 -21.30 7.12 10.36
CA LEU A 316 -22.37 7.65 11.21
C LEU A 316 -21.90 7.83 12.66
N ASP A 317 -21.13 6.88 13.18
CA ASP A 317 -20.55 6.98 14.53
C ASP A 317 -19.57 8.15 14.66
N GLN A 318 -18.68 8.33 13.67
CA GLN A 318 -17.76 9.47 13.63
C GLN A 318 -18.51 10.81 13.60
N LEU A 319 -19.52 10.95 12.75
CA LEU A 319 -20.31 12.19 12.66
C LEU A 319 -21.11 12.47 13.95
N ARG A 320 -21.61 11.42 14.63
CA ARG A 320 -22.30 11.55 15.92
C ARG A 320 -21.34 11.98 17.04
N THR A 321 -20.17 11.37 17.09
CA THR A 321 -19.16 11.62 18.11
C THR A 321 -18.59 13.04 18.00
N GLU A 322 -18.28 13.49 16.78
CA GLU A 322 -17.71 14.81 16.52
C GLU A 322 -18.76 15.94 16.50
N GLY A 323 -20.04 15.61 16.25
CA GLY A 323 -21.15 16.56 16.26
C GLY A 323 -21.05 17.67 15.19
N ARG A 324 -20.23 17.48 14.14
CA ARG A 324 -20.00 18.46 13.07
C ARG A 324 -19.88 17.82 11.70
N ALA A 325 -20.05 18.64 10.66
CA ALA A 325 -19.81 18.21 9.28
C ALA A 325 -18.33 18.32 8.90
N PHE A 326 -17.90 17.45 7.99
CA PHE A 326 -16.54 17.42 7.44
C PHE A 326 -16.57 17.54 5.93
N PRO A 327 -15.58 18.17 5.28
CA PRO A 327 -15.47 18.11 3.83
C PRO A 327 -15.28 16.65 3.39
N PHE A 328 -15.86 16.26 2.26
CA PHE A 328 -15.74 14.90 1.73
C PHE A 328 -14.27 14.45 1.60
N SER A 329 -13.35 15.37 1.28
CA SER A 329 -11.91 15.13 1.24
C SER A 329 -11.35 14.48 2.50
N ALA A 330 -11.73 14.99 3.68
CA ALA A 330 -11.32 14.41 4.96
C ALA A 330 -12.01 13.06 5.21
N VAL A 331 -13.31 12.97 4.87
CA VAL A 331 -14.12 11.77 5.07
C VAL A 331 -13.58 10.60 4.26
N TRP A 332 -13.35 10.76 2.96
CA TRP A 332 -12.91 9.65 2.13
C TRP A 332 -11.48 9.23 2.48
N GLN A 333 -10.59 10.16 2.84
CA GLN A 333 -9.22 9.81 3.26
C GLN A 333 -9.24 8.93 4.51
N ALA A 334 -9.94 9.35 5.56
CA ALA A 334 -10.06 8.57 6.79
C ALA A 334 -10.77 7.22 6.55
N MET A 335 -11.82 7.21 5.72
CA MET A 335 -12.57 5.99 5.40
C MET A 335 -11.72 4.98 4.64
N ILE A 336 -11.02 5.41 3.57
CA ILE A 336 -10.19 4.47 2.80
C ILE A 336 -8.87 4.17 3.50
N GLU A 337 -8.45 4.91 4.51
CA GLU A 337 -7.34 4.49 5.37
C GLU A 337 -7.77 3.34 6.28
N THR A 338 -8.99 3.42 6.82
CA THR A 338 -9.56 2.43 7.75
C THR A 338 -9.99 1.15 7.05
N PHE A 339 -10.69 1.26 5.92
CA PHE A 339 -11.28 0.15 5.19
C PHE A 339 -10.60 -0.02 3.83
N MET A 340 -10.51 -1.26 3.34
CA MET A 340 -9.99 -1.56 2.00
C MET A 340 -11.00 -1.18 0.90
N LEU A 341 -11.23 0.12 0.81
CA LEU A 341 -12.17 0.77 -0.11
C LEU A 341 -11.41 1.76 -0.99
N ARG A 342 -12.02 2.10 -2.12
CA ARG A 342 -11.50 3.16 -3.01
C ARG A 342 -12.29 4.43 -2.82
N ARG A 343 -11.77 5.54 -3.34
CA ARG A 343 -12.49 6.84 -3.30
C ARG A 343 -13.87 6.76 -3.94
N THR A 344 -14.04 5.92 -4.97
CA THR A 344 -15.34 5.65 -5.62
C THR A 344 -16.32 4.95 -4.69
N ASP A 345 -15.85 3.99 -3.89
CA ASP A 345 -16.67 3.30 -2.89
C ASP A 345 -17.08 4.27 -1.77
N ALA A 346 -16.17 5.13 -1.30
CA ALA A 346 -16.48 6.16 -0.29
C ALA A 346 -17.53 7.18 -0.77
N ARG A 347 -17.45 7.60 -2.04
CA ARG A 347 -18.50 8.42 -2.69
C ARG A 347 -19.85 7.73 -2.66
N GLN A 348 -19.86 6.43 -2.97
CA GLN A 348 -21.09 5.65 -3.01
C GLN A 348 -21.70 5.46 -1.61
N VAL A 349 -20.87 5.22 -0.59
CA VAL A 349 -21.31 5.16 0.81
C VAL A 349 -22.04 6.45 1.20
N CYS A 350 -21.45 7.62 0.92
CA CYS A 350 -22.10 8.90 1.21
C CYS A 350 -23.39 9.08 0.40
N ALA A 351 -23.39 8.72 -0.89
CA ALA A 351 -24.57 8.82 -1.74
C ALA A 351 -25.75 7.98 -1.24
N GLU A 352 -25.48 6.78 -0.73
CA GLU A 352 -26.50 5.89 -0.17
C GLU A 352 -27.05 6.40 1.16
N LEU A 353 -26.17 6.81 2.08
CA LEU A 353 -26.59 7.41 3.36
C LEU A 353 -27.43 8.67 3.16
N ALA A 354 -27.10 9.50 2.15
CA ALA A 354 -27.88 10.68 1.81
C ALA A 354 -29.25 10.32 1.19
N LYS A 355 -29.31 9.26 0.38
CA LYS A 355 -30.58 8.75 -0.17
C LYS A 355 -31.51 8.22 0.93
N GLU A 356 -30.94 7.65 1.97
CA GLU A 356 -31.65 7.16 3.16
C GLU A 356 -31.99 8.28 4.16
N GLY A 357 -31.53 9.51 3.92
CA GLY A 357 -31.81 10.66 4.79
C GLY A 357 -31.00 10.67 6.10
N LEU A 358 -29.96 9.84 6.22
CA LEU A 358 -29.12 9.77 7.42
C LEU A 358 -28.05 10.89 7.45
N ILE A 359 -27.61 11.33 6.27
CA ILE A 359 -26.75 12.50 6.10
C ILE A 359 -27.38 13.51 5.14
N ALA A 360 -27.01 14.78 5.29
CA ALA A 360 -27.48 15.85 4.41
C ALA A 360 -26.92 15.67 2.98
N ASN A 361 -27.78 15.81 1.96
CA ASN A 361 -27.39 15.75 0.55
C ASN A 361 -26.92 17.12 0.05
N THR A 362 -25.66 17.46 0.31
CA THR A 362 -25.08 18.80 0.11
C THR A 362 -24.55 19.03 -1.30
N TRP A 363 -24.47 18.01 -2.15
CA TRP A 363 -23.97 18.11 -3.53
C TRP A 363 -25.08 18.24 -4.59
N ARG A 364 -26.34 18.15 -4.17
CA ARG A 364 -27.54 18.35 -5.01
C ARG A 364 -28.18 19.74 -4.83
N VAL A 365 -27.36 20.77 -4.71
CA VAL A 365 -27.85 22.16 -4.65
C VAL A 365 -28.23 22.65 -6.06
N ASN A 366 -29.32 23.42 -6.17
CA ASN A 366 -29.73 24.17 -7.38
C ASN A 366 -29.80 23.37 -8.68
N GLY A 367 -30.47 22.22 -8.69
CA GLY A 367 -30.69 21.45 -9.93
C GLY A 367 -29.45 20.71 -10.46
N SER A 368 -28.40 20.61 -9.65
CA SER A 368 -27.21 19.78 -9.89
C SER A 368 -27.60 18.32 -10.22
N ARG A 369 -27.08 17.78 -11.33
CA ARG A 369 -27.18 16.36 -11.70
C ARG A 369 -26.19 15.46 -10.96
N LYS A 370 -25.42 15.98 -9.98
CA LYS A 370 -24.42 15.18 -9.26
C LYS A 370 -25.11 14.07 -8.47
N SER A 371 -24.63 12.84 -8.64
CA SER A 371 -25.09 11.66 -7.91
C SER A 371 -24.26 11.38 -6.65
N THR A 372 -23.06 11.97 -6.54
CA THR A 372 -22.07 11.74 -5.47
C THR A 372 -21.39 13.04 -5.07
N PRO A 373 -20.80 13.12 -3.85
CA PRO A 373 -20.08 14.30 -3.39
C PRO A 373 -18.77 14.55 -4.14
N GLY A 374 -18.45 15.84 -4.32
CA GLY A 374 -17.11 16.36 -4.60
C GLY A 374 -16.32 16.62 -3.32
N ASP A 375 -15.02 16.88 -3.44
CA ASP A 375 -14.08 16.89 -2.31
C ASP A 375 -14.36 17.98 -1.25
N ASP A 376 -14.99 19.09 -1.64
CA ASP A 376 -15.34 20.19 -0.72
C ASP A 376 -16.77 20.11 -0.19
N ASP A 377 -17.58 19.16 -0.68
CA ASP A 377 -18.97 19.04 -0.26
C ASP A 377 -19.03 18.59 1.22
N PRO A 378 -19.77 19.29 2.09
CA PRO A 378 -19.82 18.97 3.50
C PRO A 378 -20.66 17.71 3.76
N ILE A 379 -20.12 16.78 4.53
CA ILE A 379 -20.75 15.54 4.96
C ILE A 379 -21.10 15.67 6.43
N GLY A 380 -22.39 15.70 6.75
CA GLY A 380 -22.90 15.82 8.11
C GLY A 380 -24.25 15.14 8.26
N LEU A 381 -24.62 14.80 9.50
CA LEU A 381 -25.92 14.20 9.80
C LEU A 381 -27.06 15.12 9.35
N THR A 382 -28.17 14.53 8.92
CA THR A 382 -29.38 15.31 8.64
C THR A 382 -29.87 15.94 9.94
N PRO A 383 -30.08 17.27 10.00
CA PRO A 383 -30.62 17.90 11.19
C PRO A 383 -32.02 17.32 11.48
N PRO A 384 -32.38 17.13 12.77
CA PRO A 384 -33.72 16.69 13.11
C PRO A 384 -34.74 17.68 12.53
N PRO A 385 -35.93 17.21 12.09
CA PRO A 385 -36.97 18.11 11.61
C PRO A 385 -37.25 19.15 12.70
N ILE A 386 -37.15 20.42 12.34
CA ILE A 386 -37.55 21.52 13.21
C ILE A 386 -39.02 21.25 13.54
N SER A 387 -39.31 20.83 14.78
CA SER A 387 -40.69 20.81 15.25
C SER A 387 -41.22 22.23 15.08
N PRO A 388 -42.38 22.44 14.41
CA PRO A 388 -42.96 23.76 14.35
C PRO A 388 -43.24 24.18 15.80
N GLY A 389 -42.39 25.07 16.31
CA GLY A 389 -42.60 25.72 17.58
C GLY A 389 -43.94 26.42 17.47
N SER A 390 -44.84 26.03 18.38
CA SER A 390 -46.11 26.68 18.68
C SER A 390 -46.08 28.18 18.36
N ASP A 391 -46.94 28.60 17.43
CA ASP A 391 -47.38 29.98 17.30
C ASP A 391 -47.63 30.54 18.70
N SER A 392 -46.76 31.43 19.16
CA SER A 392 -47.07 32.25 20.31
C SER A 392 -48.07 33.30 19.84
N ALA A 393 -49.33 33.00 20.12
CA ALA A 393 -50.47 33.89 20.27
C ALA A 393 -50.20 35.38 19.99
N ALA A 394 -50.97 35.90 19.04
CA ALA A 394 -51.32 37.30 18.95
C ALA A 394 -51.73 37.83 20.34
N VAL A 395 -51.08 38.90 20.77
CA VAL A 395 -51.55 39.74 21.88
C VAL A 395 -52.34 40.89 21.26
N PRO A 396 -53.66 41.01 21.51
CA PRO A 396 -54.36 42.27 21.33
C PRO A 396 -54.22 43.10 22.62
N GLY A 397 -53.69 44.31 22.48
CA GLY A 397 -53.55 45.30 23.55
C GLY A 397 -53.05 46.61 23.00
#